data_AF-A0A6A4R913-F1
#
_entry.id   AF-A0A6A4R913-F1
#
_cell.length_a   1.000
_cell.length_b   1.000
_cell.length_c   1.000
_cell.angle_alpha   90.00
_cell.angle_beta   90.00
_cell.angle_gamma   90.00
#
_symmetry.space_group_name_H-M   'P 1'
#
loop_
_entity.id
_entity.type
_entity.pdbx_description
1 polymer ?
#
loop_
_entity_poly.entity_id
_entity_poly.type
_entity_poly.pdbx_seq_one_letter_code
_entity_poly.pdbx_strand_id
1 'polypeptide(L)'
;MGEWDSTKNNNIDVDKLISYSDDLVKVLQDQHDVTNLTHTLKRTVSLSSTSHSDFNHLHSLLQDYQKKIDECKQKTEEARCGTTTDAELDLLQRELEEELEKERLLKEDNEFIDLEQQWASVQEQKKTSLKIEKDKLRAQMLLSMYASVTNIVPNLDDQSKISGYILEKDKNVVDNFEYDSSKMPTQDVCNDIWNKISS
;
A
#
# COMPACT_ATOMS: atom_id res chain seq x y z
N MET A 1 20.35 -92.75 39.03
CA MET A 1 19.92 -92.62 40.44
C MET A 1 18.77 -91.63 40.44
N GLY A 2 17.54 -92.10 40.67
CA GLY A 2 16.35 -91.27 40.92
C GLY A 2 15.54 -90.83 39.70
N GLU A 3 14.54 -91.64 39.34
CA GLU A 3 13.24 -91.22 38.77
C GLU A 3 12.70 -89.99 39.58
N TRP A 4 11.84 -89.12 39.07
CA TRP A 4 10.41 -89.34 38.83
C TRP A 4 9.91 -88.24 37.89
N ASP A 5 9.33 -88.63 36.76
CA ASP A 5 8.40 -87.78 36.02
C ASP A 5 7.04 -88.49 36.09
N SER A 6 6.09 -87.90 36.82
CA SER A 6 4.74 -88.45 36.95
C SER A 6 3.73 -87.33 36.74
N THR A 7 3.15 -87.40 35.55
CA THR A 7 2.08 -86.61 35.00
C THR A 7 0.88 -86.57 35.96
N LYS A 8 0.47 -85.38 36.41
CA LYS A 8 -0.76 -85.20 37.19
C LYS A 8 -1.98 -85.54 36.32
N ASN A 9 -2.63 -86.65 36.65
CA ASN A 9 -3.93 -87.04 36.14
C ASN A 9 -5.04 -86.48 37.06
N ASN A 10 -5.93 -85.65 36.54
CA ASN A 10 -7.06 -85.09 37.29
C ASN A 10 -8.17 -86.17 37.41
N ASN A 11 -8.14 -86.97 38.47
CA ASN A 11 -9.23 -87.90 38.77
C ASN A 11 -10.31 -87.16 39.60
N ILE A 12 -11.48 -86.94 39.03
CA ILE A 12 -12.62 -86.30 39.72
C ILE A 12 -13.13 -87.25 40.82
N ASP A 13 -13.25 -86.74 42.03
CA ASP A 13 -13.77 -87.44 43.21
C ASP A 13 -15.29 -87.70 43.04
N VAL A 14 -15.63 -88.95 42.71
CA VAL A 14 -17.00 -89.37 42.35
C VAL A 14 -17.96 -89.22 43.52
N ASP A 15 -17.52 -89.41 44.77
CA ASP A 15 -18.38 -89.30 45.95
C ASP A 15 -18.79 -87.84 46.20
N LYS A 16 -17.87 -86.89 45.96
CA LYS A 16 -18.21 -85.46 45.99
C LYS A 16 -19.18 -85.08 44.87
N LEU A 17 -19.00 -85.65 43.68
CA LEU A 17 -19.89 -85.39 42.55
C LEU A 17 -21.31 -85.88 42.84
N ILE A 18 -21.45 -87.06 43.45
CA ILE A 18 -22.75 -87.61 43.87
C ILE A 18 -23.37 -86.72 44.96
N SER A 19 -22.60 -86.31 45.97
CA SER A 19 -23.11 -85.39 47.01
C SER A 19 -23.62 -84.07 46.44
N TYR A 20 -22.90 -83.46 45.48
CA TYR A 20 -23.36 -82.23 44.83
C TYR A 20 -24.60 -82.45 43.96
N SER A 21 -24.74 -83.63 43.34
CA SER A 21 -25.94 -83.99 42.60
C SER A 21 -27.16 -84.10 43.51
N ASP A 22 -27.01 -84.72 44.68
CA ASP A 22 -28.09 -84.86 45.66
C ASP A 22 -28.53 -83.49 46.22
N ASP A 23 -27.57 -82.61 46.52
CA ASP A 23 -27.86 -81.23 46.93
C ASP A 23 -28.62 -80.47 45.84
N LEU A 24 -28.24 -80.64 44.57
CA LEU A 24 -28.93 -80.00 43.44
C LEU A 24 -30.36 -80.51 43.26
N VAL A 25 -30.59 -81.81 43.40
CA VAL A 25 -31.93 -82.42 43.35
C VAL A 25 -32.80 -81.89 44.50
N LYS A 26 -32.22 -81.73 45.69
CA LYS A 26 -32.92 -81.20 46.87
C LYS A 26 -33.26 -79.71 46.72
N VAL A 27 -32.42 -78.92 46.05
CA VAL A 27 -32.67 -77.51 45.77
C VAL A 27 -33.72 -77.32 44.67
N LEU A 28 -33.82 -78.25 43.71
CA LEU A 28 -34.74 -78.21 42.57
C LEU A 28 -35.95 -79.14 42.76
N GLN A 29 -36.42 -79.26 44.00
CA GLN A 29 -37.45 -80.23 44.36
C GLN A 29 -38.85 -79.86 43.81
N ASP A 30 -39.14 -78.56 43.66
CA ASP A 30 -40.42 -78.07 43.17
C ASP A 30 -40.36 -77.69 41.68
N GLN A 31 -41.38 -78.10 40.91
CA GLN A 31 -41.51 -77.76 39.49
C GLN A 31 -41.51 -76.23 39.25
N HIS A 32 -41.99 -75.45 40.22
CA HIS A 32 -41.99 -73.99 40.18
C HIS A 32 -40.57 -73.41 40.08
N ASP A 33 -39.58 -74.00 40.76
CA ASP A 33 -38.19 -73.53 40.74
C ASP A 33 -37.54 -73.77 39.38
N VAL A 34 -37.82 -74.93 38.76
CA VAL A 34 -37.39 -75.24 37.38
C VAL A 34 -38.01 -74.27 36.38
N THR A 35 -39.29 -73.91 36.54
CA THR A 35 -39.95 -72.93 35.67
C THR A 35 -39.39 -71.52 35.83
N ASN A 36 -39.06 -71.11 37.07
CA ASN A 36 -38.42 -69.82 37.35
C ASN A 36 -37.02 -69.75 36.76
N LEU A 37 -36.21 -70.81 36.90
CA LEU A 37 -34.88 -70.91 36.28
C LEU A 37 -34.95 -70.85 34.76
N THR A 38 -35.93 -71.51 34.15
CA THR A 38 -36.13 -71.45 32.70
C THR A 38 -36.53 -70.04 32.25
N HIS A 39 -37.38 -69.37 33.01
CA HIS A 39 -37.79 -67.99 32.74
C HIS A 39 -36.63 -66.99 32.92
N THR A 40 -35.83 -67.11 34.00
CA THR A 40 -34.65 -66.28 34.20
C THR A 40 -33.60 -66.53 33.12
N LEU A 41 -33.39 -67.77 32.69
CA LEU A 41 -32.51 -68.10 31.57
C LEU A 41 -32.98 -67.41 30.27
N LYS A 42 -34.26 -67.53 29.93
CA LYS A 42 -34.83 -66.89 28.74
C LYS A 42 -34.70 -65.37 28.79
N ARG A 43 -34.92 -64.76 29.96
CA ARG A 43 -34.74 -63.32 30.17
C ARG A 43 -33.28 -62.92 29.99
N THR A 44 -32.33 -63.68 30.54
CA THR A 44 -30.89 -63.43 30.38
C THR A 44 -30.46 -63.55 28.92
N VAL A 45 -30.95 -64.54 28.17
CA VAL A 45 -30.66 -64.68 26.73
C VAL A 45 -31.26 -63.53 25.90
N SER A 46 -32.46 -63.08 26.25
CA SER A 46 -33.09 -61.94 25.58
C SER A 46 -32.33 -60.63 25.87
N LEU A 47 -31.91 -60.44 27.12
CA LEU A 47 -31.09 -59.31 27.55
C LEU A 47 -29.70 -59.34 26.89
N SER A 48 -29.06 -60.50 26.78
CA SER A 48 -27.76 -60.63 26.13
C SER A 48 -27.85 -60.33 24.64
N SER A 49 -28.92 -60.79 23.97
CA SER A 49 -29.18 -60.48 22.56
C SER A 49 -29.39 -58.99 22.33
N THR A 50 -30.16 -58.33 23.21
CA THR A 50 -30.41 -56.88 23.15
C THR A 50 -29.10 -56.10 23.40
N SER A 51 -28.36 -56.47 24.44
CA SER A 51 -27.06 -55.88 24.77
C SER A 51 -26.05 -56.03 23.62
N HIS A 52 -26.03 -57.19 22.96
CA HIS A 52 -25.17 -57.41 21.80
C HIS A 52 -25.58 -56.54 20.59
N SER A 53 -26.89 -56.38 20.36
CA SER A 53 -27.41 -55.45 19.34
C SER A 53 -27.02 -54.00 19.64
N ASP A 54 -27.18 -53.56 20.89
CA ASP A 54 -26.81 -52.21 21.32
C ASP A 54 -25.30 -51.97 21.18
N PHE A 55 -24.48 -52.95 21.56
CA PHE A 55 -23.03 -52.90 21.38
C PHE A 55 -22.65 -52.74 19.90
N ASN A 56 -23.24 -53.56 19.02
CA ASN A 56 -22.98 -53.48 17.58
C ASN A 56 -23.45 -52.14 16.99
N HIS A 57 -24.58 -51.62 17.45
CA HIS A 57 -25.08 -50.30 17.03
C HIS A 57 -24.13 -49.17 17.45
N LEU A 58 -23.69 -49.16 18.71
CA LEU A 58 -22.73 -48.18 19.22
C LEU A 58 -21.39 -48.28 18.49
N HIS A 59 -20.92 -49.50 18.21
CA HIS A 59 -19.70 -49.72 17.43
C HIS A 59 -19.82 -49.13 16.02
N SER A 60 -20.93 -49.37 15.33
CA SER A 60 -21.20 -48.78 14.01
C SER A 60 -21.21 -47.25 14.07
N LEU A 61 -21.85 -46.67 15.08
CA LEU A 61 -21.94 -45.23 15.24
C LEU A 61 -20.55 -44.59 15.50
N LEU A 62 -19.73 -45.25 16.33
CA LEU A 62 -18.35 -44.83 16.58
C LEU A 62 -17.52 -44.85 15.29
N GLN A 63 -17.67 -45.90 14.47
CA GLN A 63 -16.99 -46.01 13.19
C GLN A 63 -17.40 -44.89 12.23
N ASP A 64 -18.69 -44.54 12.19
CA ASP A 64 -19.19 -43.43 11.38
C ASP A 64 -18.66 -42.07 11.84
N TYR A 65 -18.62 -41.82 13.16
CA TYR A 65 -18.03 -40.59 13.69
C TYR A 65 -16.53 -40.49 13.40
N GLN A 66 -15.80 -41.60 13.55
CA GLN A 66 -14.39 -41.67 13.20
C GLN A 66 -14.16 -41.28 11.73
N LYS A 67 -14.96 -41.85 10.82
CA LYS A 67 -14.91 -41.51 9.39
C LYS A 67 -15.16 -40.02 9.15
N LYS A 68 -16.18 -39.43 9.79
CA LYS A 68 -16.47 -37.99 9.67
C LYS A 68 -15.33 -37.11 10.18
N ILE A 69 -14.68 -37.50 11.27
CA ILE A 69 -13.51 -36.80 11.81
C ILE A 69 -12.37 -36.82 10.79
N ASP A 70 -12.11 -37.98 10.17
CA ASP A 70 -11.03 -38.13 9.20
C ASP A 70 -11.31 -37.32 7.92
N GLU A 71 -12.54 -37.31 7.43
CA GLU A 71 -12.97 -36.44 6.31
C GLU A 71 -12.78 -34.95 6.63
N CYS A 72 -13.12 -34.51 7.84
CA CYS A 72 -12.92 -33.12 8.27
C CYS A 72 -11.43 -32.75 8.38
N LYS A 73 -10.60 -33.66 8.91
CA LYS A 73 -9.14 -33.47 8.96
C LYS A 73 -8.56 -33.31 7.57
N GLN A 74 -8.95 -34.18 6.64
CA GLN A 74 -8.51 -34.10 5.25
C GLN A 74 -8.88 -32.76 4.61
N LYS A 75 -10.14 -32.32 4.73
CA LYS A 75 -10.58 -31.02 4.18
C LYS A 75 -9.82 -29.84 4.77
N THR A 76 -9.51 -29.90 6.06
CA THR A 76 -8.73 -28.85 6.74
C THR A 76 -7.31 -28.79 6.20
N GLU A 77 -6.70 -29.96 5.98
CA GLU A 77 -5.35 -30.07 5.43
C GLU A 77 -5.28 -29.63 3.97
N GLU A 78 -6.27 -30.01 3.15
CA GLU A 78 -6.41 -29.57 1.76
C GLU A 78 -6.57 -28.04 1.68
N ALA A 79 -7.41 -27.45 2.53
CA ALA A 79 -7.57 -26.00 2.60
C ALA A 79 -6.27 -25.29 3.03
N ARG A 80 -5.52 -25.89 3.97
CA ARG A 80 -4.21 -25.38 4.41
C ARG A 80 -3.13 -25.48 3.32
N CYS A 81 -3.19 -26.48 2.46
CA CYS A 81 -2.29 -26.61 1.32
C CYS A 81 -2.72 -25.70 0.15
N GLY A 82 -4.00 -25.35 0.07
CA GLY A 82 -4.58 -24.48 -0.97
C GLY A 82 -4.53 -22.99 -0.66
N THR A 83 -4.19 -22.58 0.57
CA THR A 83 -3.85 -21.17 0.87
C THR A 83 -2.49 -20.86 0.26
N THR A 84 -2.42 -19.75 -0.50
CA THR A 84 -1.28 -19.15 -1.21
C THR A 84 0.05 -19.83 -0.90
N THR A 85 0.64 -20.49 -1.90
CA THR A 85 1.92 -21.16 -1.72
C THR A 85 2.96 -20.15 -1.22
N ASP A 86 3.82 -20.56 -0.30
CA ASP A 86 4.93 -19.75 0.25
C ASP A 86 5.72 -19.04 -0.87
N ALA A 87 5.88 -19.73 -2.01
CA ALA A 87 6.52 -19.20 -3.22
C ALA A 87 5.77 -18.03 -3.90
N GLU A 88 4.44 -18.00 -3.84
CA GLU A 88 3.63 -16.91 -4.40
C GLU A 88 3.68 -15.67 -3.50
N LEU A 89 3.71 -15.86 -2.17
CA LEU A 89 3.96 -14.77 -1.23
C LEU A 89 5.35 -14.17 -1.40
N ASP A 90 6.38 -15.02 -1.54
CA ASP A 90 7.76 -14.57 -1.80
C ASP A 90 7.90 -13.82 -3.14
N LEU A 91 7.14 -14.24 -4.16
CA LEU A 91 7.12 -13.56 -5.46
C LEU A 91 6.51 -12.17 -5.34
N LEU A 92 5.36 -12.05 -4.69
CA LEU A 92 4.70 -10.75 -4.46
C LEU A 92 5.55 -9.83 -3.58
N GLN A 93 6.22 -10.37 -2.55
CA GLN A 93 7.13 -9.61 -1.70
C GLN A 93 8.30 -9.02 -2.53
N ARG A 94 8.86 -9.81 -3.46
CA ARG A 94 9.93 -9.37 -4.34
C ARG A 94 9.47 -8.31 -5.34
N GLU A 95 8.30 -8.50 -5.94
CA GLU A 95 7.72 -7.54 -6.89
C GLU A 95 7.45 -6.19 -6.22
N LEU A 96 6.95 -6.19 -4.99
CA LEU A 96 6.75 -4.98 -4.20
C LEU A 96 8.07 -4.22 -3.95
N GLU A 97 9.13 -4.93 -3.56
CA GLU A 97 10.44 -4.33 -3.33
C GLU A 97 11.02 -3.71 -4.61
N GLU A 98 10.86 -4.41 -5.75
CA GLU A 98 11.31 -3.91 -7.05
C GLU A 98 10.57 -2.63 -7.47
N GLU A 99 9.25 -2.55 -7.26
CA GLU A 99 8.47 -1.36 -7.57
C GLU A 99 8.81 -0.18 -6.64
N LEU A 100 9.05 -0.42 -5.34
CA LEU A 100 9.51 0.62 -4.41
C LEU A 100 10.88 1.18 -4.81
N GLU A 101 11.79 0.32 -5.27
CA GLU A 101 13.10 0.72 -5.77
C GLU A 101 12.97 1.59 -7.03
N LYS A 102 12.11 1.19 -7.98
CA LYS A 102 11.82 1.98 -9.19
C LYS A 102 11.22 3.35 -8.84
N GLU A 103 10.28 3.42 -7.91
CA GLU A 103 9.70 4.68 -7.45
C GLU A 103 10.78 5.60 -6.85
N ARG A 104 11.70 5.05 -6.06
CA ARG A 104 12.82 5.83 -5.49
C ARG A 104 13.71 6.40 -6.59
N LEU A 105 14.09 5.59 -7.57
CA LEU A 105 14.91 6.03 -8.71
C LEU A 105 14.22 7.12 -9.53
N LEU A 106 12.92 6.98 -9.82
CA LEU A 106 12.14 8.00 -10.54
C LEU A 106 12.01 9.31 -9.74
N LYS A 107 11.93 9.23 -8.42
CA LYS A 107 11.87 10.41 -7.55
C LYS A 107 13.22 11.11 -7.45
N GLU A 108 14.30 10.35 -7.55
CA GLU A 108 15.68 10.86 -7.57
C GLU A 108 16.16 11.28 -8.96
N ASP A 109 15.32 11.15 -9.99
CA ASP A 109 15.62 11.53 -11.36
C ASP A 109 15.75 13.07 -11.46
N ASN A 110 16.95 13.54 -11.10
CA ASN A 110 17.34 14.94 -10.98
C ASN A 110 17.11 15.73 -12.29
N GLU A 111 17.01 15.03 -13.43
CA GLU A 111 16.70 15.63 -14.72
C GLU A 111 15.35 16.36 -14.70
N PHE A 112 14.33 15.81 -14.04
CA PHE A 112 13.03 16.47 -13.95
C PHE A 112 13.09 17.74 -13.09
N ILE A 113 13.81 17.69 -11.97
CA ILE A 113 14.00 18.83 -11.06
C ILE A 113 14.77 19.96 -11.77
N ASP A 114 15.84 19.61 -12.49
CA ASP A 114 16.65 20.57 -13.24
C ASP A 114 15.83 21.23 -14.36
N LEU A 115 14.99 20.48 -15.07
CA LEU A 115 14.11 21.01 -16.11
C LEU A 115 13.03 21.94 -15.55
N GLU A 116 12.42 21.60 -14.42
CA GLU A 116 11.44 22.46 -13.75
C GLU A 116 12.07 23.78 -13.31
N GLN A 117 13.29 23.72 -12.76
CA GLN A 117 14.06 24.92 -12.40
C GLN A 117 14.44 25.77 -13.62
N GLN A 118 14.87 25.14 -14.72
CA GLN A 118 15.15 25.84 -15.98
C GLN A 118 13.91 26.52 -16.53
N TRP A 119 12.76 25.83 -16.53
CA TRP A 119 11.50 26.38 -17.00
C TRP A 119 11.07 27.61 -16.19
N ALA A 120 11.18 27.55 -14.86
CA ALA A 120 10.90 28.68 -13.98
C ALA A 120 11.81 29.89 -14.29
N SER A 121 13.11 29.64 -14.49
CA SER A 121 14.09 30.68 -14.86
C SER A 121 13.75 31.35 -16.21
N VAL A 122 13.43 30.54 -17.23
CA VAL A 122 13.02 31.04 -18.56
C VAL A 122 11.74 31.85 -18.47
N GLN A 123 10.77 31.42 -17.68
CA GLN A 123 9.50 32.13 -17.52
C GLN A 123 9.69 33.51 -16.86
N GLU A 124 10.56 33.61 -15.85
CA GLU A 124 10.90 34.90 -15.23
C GLU A 124 11.67 35.81 -16.19
N GLN A 125 12.65 35.28 -16.93
CA GLN A 125 13.34 36.05 -17.97
C GLN A 125 12.38 36.60 -19.03
N LYS A 126 11.39 35.81 -19.46
CA LYS A 126 10.36 36.26 -20.40
C LYS A 126 9.54 37.42 -19.84
N LYS A 127 9.14 37.38 -18.57
CA LYS A 127 8.39 38.48 -17.92
C LYS A 127 9.22 39.76 -17.86
N THR A 128 10.51 39.65 -17.49
CA THR A 128 11.40 40.82 -17.41
C THR A 128 11.62 41.46 -18.78
N SER A 129 11.82 40.65 -19.82
CA SER A 129 12.00 41.14 -21.19
C SER A 129 10.77 41.89 -21.71
N LEU A 130 9.56 41.34 -21.50
CA LEU A 130 8.31 42.02 -21.84
C LEU A 130 8.15 43.36 -21.12
N LYS A 131 8.58 43.43 -19.85
CA LYS A 131 8.55 44.69 -19.09
C LYS A 131 9.51 45.73 -19.65
N ILE A 132 10.74 45.31 -19.98
CA ILE A 132 11.76 46.18 -20.58
C ILE A 132 11.29 46.70 -21.94
N GLU A 133 10.73 45.85 -22.78
CA GLU A 133 10.21 46.24 -24.10
C GLU A 133 9.09 47.28 -23.98
N LYS A 134 8.15 47.06 -23.06
CA LYS A 134 7.07 48.00 -22.77
C LYS A 134 7.59 49.35 -22.27
N ASP A 135 8.57 49.35 -21.38
CA ASP A 135 9.14 50.57 -20.84
C ASP A 135 9.99 51.31 -21.88
N LYS A 136 10.69 50.58 -22.77
CA LYS A 136 11.39 51.15 -23.93
C LYS A 136 10.41 51.84 -24.88
N LEU A 137 9.28 51.20 -25.20
CA LEU A 137 8.25 51.80 -26.05
C LEU A 137 7.69 53.09 -25.42
N ARG A 138 7.42 53.09 -24.11
CA ARG A 138 6.98 54.28 -23.38
C ARG A 138 8.01 55.40 -23.42
N ALA A 139 9.28 55.08 -23.19
CA ALA A 139 10.37 56.07 -23.24
C ALA A 139 10.50 56.65 -24.66
N GLN A 140 10.41 55.82 -25.70
CA GLN A 140 10.45 56.27 -27.08
C GLN A 140 9.27 57.18 -27.43
N MET A 141 8.04 56.82 -27.03
CA MET A 141 6.86 57.68 -27.23
C MET A 141 7.02 59.03 -26.54
N LEU A 142 7.54 59.03 -25.31
CA LEU A 142 7.79 60.24 -24.54
C LEU A 142 8.83 61.14 -25.22
N LEU A 143 9.96 60.57 -25.66
CA LEU A 143 11.00 61.29 -26.39
C LEU A 143 10.47 61.84 -27.71
N SER A 144 9.67 61.07 -28.46
CA SER A 144 9.04 61.52 -29.69
C SER A 144 8.08 62.68 -29.46
N MET A 145 7.30 62.64 -28.37
CA MET A 145 6.42 63.73 -27.98
C MET A 145 7.22 65.00 -27.70
N TYR A 146 8.28 64.92 -26.89
CA TYR A 146 9.14 66.08 -26.61
C TYR A 146 9.77 66.64 -27.88
N ALA A 147 10.38 65.79 -28.72
CA ALA A 147 10.98 66.21 -29.98
C ALA A 147 9.95 66.88 -30.92
N SER A 148 8.69 66.45 -30.90
CA SER A 148 7.64 67.06 -31.74
C SER A 148 7.26 68.48 -31.32
N VAL A 149 7.36 68.78 -30.01
CA VAL A 149 7.00 70.08 -29.43
C VAL A 149 8.18 71.04 -29.48
N THR A 150 9.39 70.55 -29.18
CA THR A 150 10.57 71.41 -29.05
C THR A 150 11.42 71.48 -30.31
N ASN A 151 11.30 70.50 -31.22
CA ASN A 151 12.22 70.28 -32.34
C ASN A 151 13.70 70.21 -31.89
N ILE A 152 13.96 69.80 -30.65
CA ILE A 152 15.31 69.66 -30.10
C ILE A 152 15.79 68.22 -30.27
N VAL A 153 17.02 68.06 -30.73
CA VAL A 153 17.78 66.81 -30.69
C VAL A 153 18.90 66.98 -29.65
N PRO A 154 18.78 66.38 -28.46
CA PRO A 154 19.82 66.48 -27.44
C PRO A 154 21.06 65.69 -27.86
N ASN A 155 22.23 66.22 -27.51
CA ASN A 155 23.48 65.47 -27.60
C ASN A 155 23.64 64.60 -26.35
N LEU A 156 23.95 63.32 -26.54
CA LEU A 156 24.05 62.32 -25.47
C LEU A 156 25.50 61.91 -25.17
N ASP A 157 26.49 62.46 -25.89
CA ASP A 157 27.89 62.06 -25.77
C ASP A 157 28.56 62.57 -24.47
N ASP A 158 28.16 63.75 -23.98
CA ASP A 158 28.70 64.37 -22.77
C ASP A 158 27.60 64.61 -21.73
N GLN A 159 27.62 63.83 -20.64
CA GLN A 159 26.65 63.96 -19.54
C GLN A 159 26.95 65.13 -18.59
N SER A 160 28.13 65.75 -18.69
CA SER A 160 28.49 66.88 -17.82
C SER A 160 27.86 68.20 -18.29
N LYS A 161 27.36 68.24 -19.53
CA LYS A 161 26.83 69.44 -20.18
C LYS A 161 25.46 69.19 -20.79
N ILE A 162 24.65 70.24 -20.85
CA ILE A 162 23.38 70.23 -21.54
C ILE A 162 23.63 70.82 -22.93
N SER A 163 23.67 69.96 -23.96
CA SER A 163 23.93 70.39 -25.33
C SER A 163 22.99 69.71 -26.33
N GLY A 164 22.84 70.31 -27.50
CA GLY A 164 21.97 69.77 -28.55
C GLY A 164 21.75 70.73 -29.71
N TYR A 165 20.83 70.32 -30.57
CA TYR A 165 20.51 70.97 -31.84
C TYR A 165 19.03 71.34 -31.85
N ILE A 166 18.68 72.57 -32.23
CA ILE A 166 17.31 73.01 -32.49
C ILE A 166 17.08 72.97 -34.00
N LEU A 167 16.08 72.23 -34.46
CA LEU A 167 15.74 72.09 -35.88
C LEU A 167 14.59 73.03 -36.26
N GLU A 168 14.85 73.99 -37.15
CA GLU A 168 13.82 74.88 -37.69
C GLU A 168 13.21 74.26 -38.97
N LYS A 169 11.97 73.75 -38.86
CA LYS A 169 11.30 72.96 -39.93
C LYS A 169 11.21 73.67 -41.28
N ASP A 170 11.13 75.00 -41.28
CA ASP A 170 10.84 75.79 -42.49
C ASP A 170 12.10 76.31 -43.21
N LYS A 171 13.25 76.37 -42.51
CA LYS A 171 14.47 77.01 -43.04
C LYS A 171 15.67 76.10 -43.17
N ASN A 172 15.55 74.83 -42.74
CA ASN A 172 16.66 73.88 -42.73
C ASN A 172 17.88 74.40 -41.92
N VAL A 173 17.62 75.29 -40.95
CA VAL A 173 18.63 75.88 -40.06
C VAL A 173 18.70 75.05 -38.79
N VAL A 174 19.93 74.80 -38.35
CA VAL A 174 20.25 74.09 -37.12
C VAL A 174 20.96 75.05 -36.18
N ASP A 175 20.34 75.42 -35.05
CA ASP A 175 20.98 76.21 -34.00
C ASP A 175 21.55 75.27 -32.93
N ASN A 176 22.82 75.44 -32.57
CA ASN A 176 23.51 74.62 -31.59
C ASN A 176 23.52 75.32 -30.25
N PHE A 177 23.25 74.59 -29.17
CA PHE A 177 23.39 75.10 -27.80
C PHE A 177 24.27 74.18 -26.96
N GLU A 178 24.98 74.77 -26.01
CA GLU A 178 25.82 74.08 -25.03
C GLU A 178 25.85 74.88 -23.73
N TYR A 179 25.46 74.25 -22.63
CA TYR A 179 25.43 74.81 -21.29
C TYR A 179 26.19 73.91 -20.32
N ASP A 180 26.99 74.51 -19.45
CA ASP A 180 27.70 73.80 -18.40
C ASP A 180 26.81 73.67 -17.17
N SER A 181 26.52 72.43 -16.77
CA SER A 181 25.62 72.11 -15.66
C SER A 181 26.11 72.67 -14.31
N SER A 182 27.38 73.05 -14.20
CA SER A 182 27.97 73.63 -12.99
C SER A 182 27.89 75.16 -12.91
N LYS A 183 27.66 75.83 -14.04
CA LYS A 183 27.77 77.30 -14.15
C LYS A 183 26.44 78.02 -14.04
N MET A 184 25.33 77.35 -14.32
CA MET A 184 24.01 77.96 -14.41
C MET A 184 22.95 77.06 -13.78
N PRO A 185 22.00 77.61 -13.00
CA PRO A 185 20.87 76.85 -12.49
C PRO A 185 20.06 76.22 -13.63
N THR A 186 19.59 74.99 -13.44
CA THR A 186 18.81 74.25 -14.45
C THR A 186 17.55 75.00 -14.89
N GLN A 187 16.93 75.80 -14.00
CA GLN A 187 15.76 76.60 -14.33
C GLN A 187 16.08 77.72 -15.33
N ASP A 188 17.22 78.38 -15.19
CA ASP A 188 17.63 79.47 -16.08
C ASP A 188 18.00 78.90 -17.46
N VAL A 189 18.70 77.75 -17.50
CA VAL A 189 18.97 77.01 -18.74
C VAL A 189 17.67 76.62 -19.46
N CYS A 190 16.68 76.10 -18.73
CA CYS A 190 15.37 75.76 -19.31
C CYS A 190 14.65 77.00 -19.90
N ASN A 191 14.68 78.13 -19.20
CA ASN A 191 14.06 79.37 -19.68
C ASN A 191 14.75 79.88 -20.95
N ASP A 192 16.08 79.84 -21.00
CA ASP A 192 16.86 80.25 -22.17
C ASP A 192 16.56 79.38 -23.38
N ILE A 193 16.52 78.06 -23.20
CA ILE A 193 16.15 77.11 -24.25
C ILE A 193 14.70 77.35 -24.70
N TRP A 194 13.77 77.57 -23.77
CA TRP A 194 12.38 77.85 -24.09
C TRP A 194 12.23 79.13 -24.91
N ASN A 195 12.91 80.21 -24.52
CA ASN A 195 12.90 81.48 -25.26
C ASN A 195 13.45 81.32 -26.69
N LYS A 196 14.46 80.46 -26.88
CA LYS A 196 15.04 80.15 -28.20
C LYS A 196 14.07 79.40 -29.11
N ILE A 197 13.27 78.46 -28.58
CA ILE A 197 12.30 77.70 -29.40
C ILE A 197 10.98 78.47 -29.63
N SER A 198 10.68 79.48 -28.80
CA SER A 198 9.47 80.30 -28.93
C SER A 198 9.67 81.63 -29.68
N SER A 199 10.92 81.94 -30.08
CA SER A 199 11.25 83.09 -30.94
C SER A 199 11.04 82.78 -32.40
#